data_AF-A0A966MMM1-F1
#
_entry.id   AF-A0A966MMM1-F1
#
_cell.length_a   1.000
_cell.length_b   1.000
_cell.length_c   1.000
_cell.angle_alpha   90.00
_cell.angle_beta   90.00
_cell.angle_gamma   90.00
#
_symmetry.space_group_name_H-M   'P 1'
#
loop_
_entity.id
_entity.type
_entity.pdbx_description
1 polymer ?
#
loop_
_entity_poly.entity_id
_entity_poly.type
_entity_poly.pdbx_seq_one_letter_code
_entity_poly.pdbx_strand_id
1 'polypeptide(L)'
;AVPDEPLLEARCEQIREKGGEPFRDLQLPEAVLKFRQGVGRLIRSREDRGQIAVLDGRILAKSYGKAFLQMLPECEIEILDRDEA
;
A
#
# COMPACT_ATOMS: atom_id res chain seq x y z
N ALA A 1 -12.51 12.79 18.63
CA ALA A 1 -12.44 13.80 17.54
C ALA A 1 -10.97 13.97 17.19
N VAL A 2 -10.56 13.55 15.99
CA VAL A 2 -9.16 13.26 15.63
C VAL A 2 -8.58 14.43 14.81
N PRO A 3 -7.39 14.96 15.14
CA PRO A 3 -6.82 16.16 14.50
C PRO A 3 -6.41 16.01 13.02
N ASP A 4 -6.35 14.78 12.49
CA ASP A 4 -5.77 14.50 11.16
C ASP A 4 -6.77 14.66 9.99
N GLU A 5 -8.08 14.57 10.26
CA GLU A 5 -9.11 14.67 9.23
C GLU A 5 -9.16 16.05 8.54
N PRO A 6 -9.09 17.19 9.26
CA PRO A 6 -9.18 18.51 8.62
C PRO A 6 -8.02 18.82 7.67
N LEU A 7 -6.79 18.40 8.04
CA LEU A 7 -5.61 18.64 7.20
C LEU A 7 -5.64 17.75 5.95
N LEU A 8 -6.05 16.49 6.10
CA LEU A 8 -6.22 15.58 4.97
C LEU A 8 -7.30 16.09 4.01
N GLU A 9 -8.43 16.56 4.54
CA GLU A 9 -9.52 17.12 3.75
C GLU A 9 -9.07 18.33 2.94
N ALA A 10 -8.39 19.29 3.59
CA ALA A 10 -7.83 20.46 2.91
C ALA A 10 -6.84 20.09 1.78
N ARG A 11 -5.99 19.07 2.01
CA ARG A 11 -5.09 18.56 0.95
C ARG A 11 -5.87 17.92 -0.20
N CYS A 12 -6.92 17.17 0.11
CA CYS A 12 -7.77 16.55 -0.92
C CYS A 12 -8.48 17.62 -1.76
N GLU A 13 -9.01 18.67 -1.14
CA GLU A 13 -9.65 19.79 -1.83
C GLU A 13 -8.67 20.50 -2.76
N GLN A 14 -7.48 20.86 -2.28
CA GLN A 14 -6.44 21.50 -3.09
C GLN A 14 -6.03 20.66 -4.32
N ILE A 15 -6.00 19.33 -4.21
CA ILE A 15 -5.71 18.44 -5.35
C ILE A 15 -6.85 18.50 -6.37
N ARG A 16 -8.11 18.47 -5.90
CA ARG A 16 -9.29 18.57 -6.78
C ARG A 16 -9.36 19.91 -7.50
N GLU A 17 -9.08 21.02 -6.80
CA GLU A 17 -9.04 22.37 -7.39
C GLU A 17 -8.02 22.48 -8.52
N LYS A 18 -6.92 21.73 -8.45
CA LYS A 18 -5.89 21.64 -9.50
C LYS A 18 -6.23 20.64 -10.62
N GLY A 19 -7.41 20.01 -10.58
CA GLY A 19 -7.86 19.01 -11.55
C GLY A 19 -7.30 17.60 -11.34
N GLY A 20 -6.69 17.33 -10.17
CA GLY A 20 -6.15 16.02 -9.81
C GLY A 20 -7.16 15.10 -9.11
N GLU A 21 -6.74 13.87 -8.83
CA GLU A 21 -7.53 12.85 -8.15
C GLU A 21 -6.87 12.49 -6.80
N PRO A 22 -7.40 12.93 -5.64
CA PRO A 22 -6.75 12.74 -4.33
C PRO A 22 -6.41 11.30 -3.98
N PHE A 23 -7.21 10.34 -4.44
CA PHE A 23 -6.93 8.93 -4.22
C PHE A 23 -5.62 8.52 -4.91
N ARG A 24 -5.48 8.83 -6.20
CA ARG A 24 -4.28 8.52 -6.99
C ARG A 24 -3.08 9.37 -6.63
N ASP A 25 -3.30 10.65 -6.35
CA ASP A 25 -2.22 11.63 -6.24
C ASP A 25 -1.68 11.77 -4.81
N LEU A 26 -2.41 11.30 -3.80
CA LEU A 26 -2.02 11.39 -2.40
C LEU A 26 -2.16 10.06 -1.66
N GLN A 27 -3.38 9.52 -1.59
CA GLN A 27 -3.67 8.40 -0.68
C GLN A 27 -2.97 7.10 -1.11
N LEU A 28 -2.97 6.79 -2.41
CA LEU A 28 -2.32 5.61 -2.95
C LEU A 28 -0.79 5.66 -2.74
N PRO A 29 -0.08 6.75 -3.10
CA PRO A 29 1.35 6.91 -2.76
C PRO A 29 1.64 6.75 -1.27
N GLU A 30 0.84 7.35 -0.39
CA GLU A 30 1.02 7.21 1.06
C GLU A 30 0.83 5.77 1.52
N ALA A 31 -0.17 5.06 0.98
CA ALA A 31 -0.43 3.67 1.30
C ALA A 31 0.72 2.75 0.84
N VAL A 32 1.25 2.98 -0.38
CA VAL A 32 2.40 2.26 -0.92
C VAL A 32 3.66 2.51 -0.08
N LEU A 33 3.89 3.75 0.36
CA LEU A 33 5.01 4.08 1.24
C LEU A 33 4.92 3.35 2.58
N LYS A 34 3.74 3.37 3.22
CA LYS A 34 3.49 2.65 4.47
C LYS A 34 3.67 1.14 4.29
N PHE A 35 3.21 0.59 3.17
CA PHE A 35 3.40 -0.81 2.83
C PHE A 35 4.89 -1.17 2.73
N ARG A 36 5.68 -0.38 1.99
CA ARG A 36 7.13 -0.55 1.89
C ARG A 36 7.82 -0.49 3.25
N GLN A 37 7.41 0.41 4.13
CA GLN A 37 7.94 0.46 5.50
C GLN A 37 7.59 -0.81 6.31
N GLY A 38 6.39 -1.36 6.11
CA GLY A 38 5.98 -2.65 6.66
C GLY A 38 6.89 -3.79 6.19
N VAL A 39 7.15 -3.87 4.89
CA VAL A 39 8.08 -4.85 4.29
C VAL A 39 9.50 -4.70 4.85
N GLY A 40 9.97 -3.46 5.00
CA GLY A 40 11.27 -3.15 5.60
C GLY A 40 11.40 -3.57 7.08
N ARG A 41 10.30 -3.93 7.76
CA ARG A 41 10.40 -4.53 9.10
C ARG A 41 10.98 -5.94 9.05
N LEU A 42 10.78 -6.66 7.95
CA LEU A 42 11.32 -8.00 7.72
C LEU A 42 12.75 -7.93 7.15
N ILE A 43 13.00 -7.04 6.19
CA ILE A 43 14.29 -6.97 5.49
C ILE A 43 15.16 -5.87 6.11
N ARG A 44 15.92 -6.19 7.16
CA ARG A 44 16.85 -5.28 7.85
C ARG A 44 18.31 -5.59 7.60
N SER A 45 18.62 -6.84 7.26
CA SER A 45 19.95 -7.34 6.90
C SER A 45 19.90 -8.25 5.67
N ARG A 46 21.07 -8.57 5.09
CA ARG A 46 21.17 -9.48 3.94
C ARG A 46 20.81 -10.93 4.27
N GLU A 47 20.85 -11.29 5.55
CA GLU A 47 20.66 -12.66 6.03
C GLU A 47 19.24 -12.90 6.53
N ASP A 48 18.44 -11.84 6.63
CA ASP A 48 17.05 -11.92 7.12
C ASP A 48 16.21 -12.79 6.18
N ARG A 49 15.42 -13.68 6.79
CA ARG A 49 14.46 -14.54 6.11
C ARG A 49 13.13 -14.49 6.85
N GLY A 50 12.05 -14.60 6.11
CA GLY A 50 10.70 -14.72 6.67
C GLY A 50 9.65 -14.55 5.59
N GLN A 51 8.41 -14.41 6.01
CA GLN A 51 7.24 -14.30 5.14
C GLN A 51 6.44 -13.07 5.50
N ILE A 52 5.80 -12.47 4.50
CA ILE A 52 4.87 -11.35 4.67
C ILE A 52 3.51 -11.82 4.20
N ALA A 53 2.57 -11.95 5.12
CA ALA A 53 1.17 -12.22 4.78
C ALA A 53 0.44 -10.89 4.55
N VAL A 54 -0.14 -10.74 3.36
CA VAL A 54 -0.97 -9.56 3.04
C VAL A 54 -2.43 -9.96 3.00
N LEU A 55 -3.20 -9.50 3.98
CA LEU A 55 -4.60 -9.88 4.17
C LEU A 55 -5.59 -8.92 3.47
N ASP A 56 -5.12 -8.27 2.40
CA ASP A 56 -5.91 -7.29 1.64
C ASP A 56 -6.05 -7.73 0.17
N GLY A 57 -7.18 -8.37 -0.13
CA GLY A 57 -7.49 -8.85 -1.48
C GLY A 57 -7.58 -7.74 -2.54
N ARG A 58 -7.63 -6.45 -2.15
CA ARG A 58 -7.63 -5.33 -3.10
C ARG A 58 -6.34 -5.25 -3.90
N ILE A 59 -5.22 -5.75 -3.37
CA ILE A 59 -3.93 -5.78 -4.09
C ILE A 59 -4.03 -6.66 -5.36
N LEU A 60 -4.86 -7.70 -5.34
CA LEU A 60 -5.09 -8.55 -6.50
C LEU A 60 -6.27 -8.04 -7.34
N ALA A 61 -7.36 -7.62 -6.69
CA ALA A 61 -8.61 -7.31 -7.38
C ALA A 61 -8.65 -5.91 -8.03
N LYS A 62 -7.85 -4.94 -7.57
CA LYS A 62 -7.88 -3.55 -8.05
C LYS A 62 -6.67 -3.23 -8.92
N SER A 63 -6.88 -2.38 -9.92
CA SER A 63 -5.83 -1.98 -10.87
C SER A 63 -4.62 -1.31 -10.21
N TYR A 64 -4.85 -0.54 -9.15
CA TYR A 64 -3.80 0.10 -8.35
C TYR A 64 -2.97 -0.89 -7.52
N GLY A 65 -3.44 -2.12 -7.33
CA GLY A 65 -2.74 -3.15 -6.57
C GLY A 65 -1.36 -3.48 -7.15
N LYS A 66 -1.20 -3.31 -8.47
CA LYS A 66 0.09 -3.40 -9.16
C LYS A 66 1.16 -2.48 -8.55
N ALA A 67 0.79 -1.31 -8.05
CA ALA A 67 1.74 -0.38 -7.42
C ALA A 67 2.33 -0.93 -6.12
N PHE A 68 1.59 -1.77 -5.40
CA PHE A 68 2.09 -2.45 -4.20
C PHE A 68 3.05 -3.58 -4.56
N LEU A 69 2.67 -4.41 -5.53
CA LEU A 69 3.48 -5.55 -5.98
C LEU A 69 4.80 -5.10 -6.61
N GLN A 70 4.81 -4.01 -7.39
CA GLN A 70 6.01 -3.45 -8.02
C GLN A 70 7.05 -2.92 -7.02
N MET A 71 6.67 -2.66 -5.77
CA MET A 71 7.59 -2.19 -4.73
C MET A 71 8.27 -3.32 -3.97
N LEU A 72 7.77 -4.56 -4.09
CA LEU A 72 8.38 -5.71 -3.45
C LEU A 72 9.71 -6.05 -4.12
N PRO A 73 10.71 -6.55 -3.36
CA PRO A 73 11.88 -7.16 -3.95
C PRO A 73 11.46 -8.40 -4.78
N GLU A 74 12.37 -8.91 -5.60
CA GLU A 74 12.16 -10.22 -6.23
C GLU A 74 12.01 -11.27 -5.14
N CYS A 75 10.78 -11.74 -4.96
CA CYS A 75 10.42 -12.80 -4.02
C CYS A 75 9.33 -13.66 -4.64
N GLU A 76 9.19 -14.86 -4.09
CA GLU A 76 8.06 -15.71 -4.40
C GLU A 76 6.77 -15.10 -3.84
N ILE A 77 5.70 -15.12 -4.64
CA ILE A 77 4.38 -14.62 -4.25
C ILE A 77 3.42 -15.79 -4.36
N GLU A 78 2.87 -16.20 -3.23
CA GLU A 78 1.84 -17.23 -3.15
C GLU A 78 0.49 -16.56 -2.88
N ILE A 79 -0.53 -16.94 -3.65
CA ILE A 79 -1.90 -16.47 -3.47
C ILE A 79 -2.65 -17.58 -2.75
N LEU A 80 -2.96 -17.36 -1.47
CA LEU A 80 -3.74 -18.29 -0.67
C LEU A 80 -5.23 -18.03 -0.91
N ASP A 81 -5.93 -18.99 -1.51
CA ASP A 81 -7.39 -18.94 -1.61
C ASP A 81 -8.03 -19.53 -0.36
N ARG A 82 -9.17 -18.98 0.06
CA ARG A 82 -9.84 -19.41 1.31
C ARG A 82 -10.42 -20.82 1.22
N ASP A 83 -10.59 -21.34 0.01
CA ASP A 83 -11.21 -22.63 -0.28
C ASP A 83 -10.22 -23.81 -0.21
N GLU A 84 -8.94 -23.56 0.06
CA GLU A 84 -7.89 -24.59 0.20
C GLU A 84 -7.56 -24.96 1.66
N ALA A 85 -8.38 -24.51 2.64
CA ALA A 85 -8.20 -24.77 4.07
C ALA A 85 -9.20 -25.78 4.66
#